data_AF-A0AA38ZQT0-F1
#
_entry.id   AF-A0AA38ZQT0-F1
#
_cell.length_a   1.000
_cell.length_b   1.000
_cell.length_c   1.000
_cell.angle_alpha   90.00
_cell.angle_beta   90.00
_cell.angle_gamma   90.00
#
_symmetry.space_group_name_H-M   'P 1'
#
loop_
_entity.id
_entity.type
_entity.pdbx_description
1 polymer ?
#
loop_
_entity_poly.entity_id
_entity_poly.type
_entity_poly.pdbx_seq_one_letter_code
_entity_poly.pdbx_strand_id
1 'polypeptide(L)'
;MLDIKGAEAAKVVLVIGIMTLHSFGEGAGVGVSFAGSKGFSQGILVTLAIAVHNIPEGLAVSMVLASRGVSPQNAMLWSVITSLPQPIVAVPSFICADAFNKFLPFCTGFAAGCMIWMVVAEVLPDAFKEASPSQVASAATLSVAFMEALGTLFQNFSHDYNSEDASGFFVSLLFGLGPLLGGIVLVSFALAFRFQHALLTSVASGIAFVLGVWRPLQLLLFSKMGFIPLMFLLLMGSAFFHISTSSILKYAGRKRASVNDLSSVTGISVSVLTLQAFLSCGAVAFHALAEGLALGVAAPKAYGLGRHMVLPVSLHGLPRGAAVASCIFGATDSWHGSLAAAALIGFVGPVSAIGAILAGIDYSGLDHLMVFACGGLLPGFWKIVRRSLRLDMRKSICGLMIGVGFAALCLTCTKLVCLHTPYCNSAPEAVR
;
A
#
# COMPACT_ATOMS: atom_id res chain seq x y z
N MET A 1 -8.68 21.41 -25.97
CA MET A 1 -8.21 20.09 -25.48
C MET A 1 -6.84 19.87 -26.11
N LEU A 2 -5.77 19.80 -25.30
CA LEU A 2 -4.35 19.75 -25.69
C LEU A 2 -3.86 20.97 -26.52
N ASP A 3 -3.42 22.04 -25.86
CA ASP A 3 -2.76 23.18 -26.52
C ASP A 3 -1.25 22.89 -26.72
N ILE A 4 -0.95 21.89 -27.56
CA ILE A 4 0.41 21.40 -27.82
C ILE A 4 0.65 21.52 -29.34
N LYS A 5 1.78 22.09 -29.74
CA LYS A 5 2.12 22.35 -31.14
C LYS A 5 3.42 21.67 -31.54
N GLY A 6 3.55 21.31 -32.82
CA GLY A 6 4.79 20.74 -33.37
C GLY A 6 5.05 19.28 -32.98
N ALA A 7 6.31 18.90 -32.86
CA ALA A 7 6.74 17.50 -32.65
C ALA A 7 6.19 16.87 -31.35
N GLU A 8 5.97 17.67 -30.31
CA GLU A 8 5.43 17.19 -29.03
C GLU A 8 3.95 16.78 -29.14
N ALA A 9 3.18 17.41 -30.02
CA ALA A 9 1.79 17.02 -30.27
C ALA A 9 1.69 15.67 -30.98
N ALA A 10 2.57 15.41 -31.94
CA ALA A 10 2.64 14.12 -32.64
C ALA A 10 2.98 12.98 -31.68
N LYS A 11 3.92 13.21 -30.76
CA LYS A 11 4.26 12.25 -29.70
C LYS A 11 3.11 11.98 -28.75
N VAL A 12 2.42 13.02 -28.29
CA VAL A 12 1.25 12.87 -27.40
C VAL A 12 0.15 12.03 -28.08
N VAL A 13 -0.14 12.30 -29.36
CA VAL A 13 -1.11 11.51 -30.14
C VAL A 13 -0.65 10.06 -30.29
N LEU A 14 0.64 9.84 -30.56
CA LEU A 14 1.21 8.51 -30.71
C LEU A 14 1.14 7.70 -29.41
N VAL A 15 1.49 8.30 -28.28
CA VAL A 15 1.37 7.70 -26.94
C VAL A 15 -0.09 7.33 -26.67
N ILE A 16 -1.03 8.27 -26.85
CA ILE A 16 -2.46 8.00 -26.63
C ILE A 16 -2.94 6.86 -27.53
N GLY A 17 -2.57 6.86 -28.81
CA GLY A 17 -2.93 5.81 -29.77
C GLY A 17 -2.40 4.44 -29.38
N ILE A 18 -1.12 4.36 -29.00
CA ILE A 18 -0.48 3.11 -28.57
C ILE A 18 -1.13 2.57 -27.30
N MET A 19 -1.34 3.40 -26.29
CA MET A 19 -1.94 2.97 -25.03
C MET A 19 -3.41 2.54 -25.21
N THR A 20 -4.15 3.21 -26.10
CA THR A 20 -5.52 2.81 -26.45
C THR A 20 -5.54 1.40 -27.06
N LEU A 21 -4.60 1.08 -27.96
CA LEU A 21 -4.49 -0.26 -28.55
C LEU A 21 -3.96 -1.30 -27.56
N HIS A 22 -3.09 -0.90 -26.62
CA HIS A 22 -2.66 -1.77 -25.52
C HIS A 22 -3.85 -2.20 -24.66
N SER A 23 -4.63 -1.22 -24.19
CA SER A 23 -5.85 -1.41 -23.41
C SER A 23 -6.92 -2.24 -24.14
N PHE A 24 -6.95 -2.23 -25.48
CA PHE A 24 -7.80 -3.14 -26.26
C PHE A 24 -7.42 -4.61 -26.03
N GLY A 25 -6.12 -4.94 -26.07
CA GLY A 25 -5.63 -6.30 -25.85
C GLY A 25 -5.89 -6.80 -24.43
N GLU A 26 -5.72 -5.92 -23.45
CA GLU A 26 -6.03 -6.23 -22.05
C GLU A 26 -7.52 -6.47 -21.83
N GLY A 27 -8.39 -5.61 -22.40
CA GLY A 27 -9.84 -5.81 -22.38
C GLY A 27 -10.25 -7.16 -22.97
N ALA A 28 -9.62 -7.56 -24.07
CA ALA A 28 -9.84 -8.88 -24.66
C ALA A 28 -9.42 -10.02 -23.72
N GLY A 29 -8.27 -9.88 -23.06
CA GLY A 29 -7.78 -10.83 -22.06
C GLY A 29 -8.73 -10.97 -20.88
N VAL A 30 -9.25 -9.85 -20.36
CA VAL A 30 -10.29 -9.84 -19.32
C VAL A 30 -11.52 -10.60 -19.81
N GLY A 31 -12.08 -10.26 -20.96
CA GLY A 31 -13.29 -10.91 -21.48
C GLY A 31 -13.14 -12.42 -21.66
N VAL A 32 -12.06 -12.87 -22.30
CA VAL A 32 -11.79 -14.30 -22.52
C VAL A 32 -11.59 -15.06 -21.20
N SER A 33 -10.97 -14.42 -20.20
CA SER A 33 -10.72 -15.06 -18.91
C SER A 33 -12.00 -15.39 -18.13
N PHE A 34 -13.13 -14.76 -18.45
CA PHE A 34 -14.45 -15.10 -17.89
C PHE A 34 -15.13 -16.31 -18.55
N ALA A 35 -14.59 -16.84 -19.65
CA ALA A 35 -15.18 -17.95 -20.38
C ALA A 35 -14.81 -19.34 -19.77
N GLY A 36 -15.65 -20.35 -20.05
CA GLY A 36 -15.42 -21.74 -19.61
C GLY A 36 -15.91 -22.05 -18.19
N SER A 37 -15.73 -23.30 -17.76
CA SER A 37 -16.30 -23.84 -16.50
C SER A 37 -15.74 -23.21 -15.23
N LYS A 38 -14.49 -22.69 -15.27
CA LYS A 38 -13.84 -21.93 -14.18
C LYS A 38 -13.79 -20.42 -14.46
N GLY A 39 -14.54 -19.95 -15.45
CA GLY A 39 -14.45 -18.59 -15.98
C GLY A 39 -14.71 -17.50 -14.95
N PHE A 40 -15.65 -17.68 -14.02
CA PHE A 40 -15.91 -16.65 -13.01
C PHE A 40 -14.72 -16.41 -12.06
N SER A 41 -14.09 -17.48 -11.56
CA SER A 41 -12.91 -17.37 -10.69
C SER A 41 -11.69 -16.86 -11.45
N GLN A 42 -11.46 -17.37 -12.66
CA GLN A 42 -10.32 -16.96 -13.50
C GLN A 42 -10.48 -15.52 -14.00
N GLY A 43 -11.70 -15.12 -14.35
CA GLY A 43 -12.01 -13.79 -14.81
C GLY A 43 -11.82 -12.73 -13.75
N ILE A 44 -12.26 -13.00 -12.52
CA ILE A 44 -11.98 -12.12 -11.37
C ILE A 44 -10.48 -12.02 -11.14
N LEU A 45 -9.75 -13.14 -11.23
CA LEU A 45 -8.29 -13.16 -11.07
C LEU A 45 -7.60 -12.22 -12.06
N VAL A 46 -7.88 -12.40 -13.34
CA VAL A 46 -7.27 -11.62 -14.43
C VAL A 46 -7.69 -10.15 -14.37
N THR A 47 -8.97 -9.87 -14.07
CA THR A 47 -9.48 -8.50 -13.95
C THR A 47 -8.76 -7.73 -12.85
N LEU A 48 -8.57 -8.35 -11.68
CA LEU A 48 -7.90 -7.68 -10.56
C LEU A 48 -6.39 -7.53 -10.81
N ALA A 49 -5.74 -8.51 -11.44
CA ALA A 49 -4.36 -8.40 -11.85
C ALA A 49 -4.14 -7.23 -12.82
N ILE A 50 -5.00 -7.11 -13.84
CA ILE A 50 -4.97 -6.00 -14.80
C ILE A 50 -5.33 -4.67 -14.10
N ALA A 51 -6.30 -4.65 -13.18
CA ALA A 51 -6.62 -3.44 -12.42
C ALA A 51 -5.41 -2.90 -11.62
N VAL A 52 -4.61 -3.80 -11.04
CA VAL A 52 -3.39 -3.42 -10.32
C VAL A 52 -2.28 -3.00 -11.27
N HIS A 53 -2.17 -3.65 -12.44
CA HIS A 53 -1.25 -3.27 -13.52
C HIS A 53 -1.54 -1.87 -14.09
N ASN A 54 -2.83 -1.51 -14.22
CA ASN A 54 -3.28 -0.23 -14.75
C ASN A 54 -2.89 0.97 -13.88
N ILE A 55 -2.62 0.78 -12.58
CA ILE A 55 -2.22 1.88 -11.68
C ILE A 55 -0.85 2.46 -12.07
N PRO A 56 0.25 1.67 -12.10
CA PRO A 56 1.54 2.17 -12.58
C PRO A 56 1.50 2.56 -14.05
N GLU A 57 0.71 1.89 -14.89
CA GLU A 57 0.55 2.26 -16.30
C GLU A 57 -0.08 3.64 -16.46
N GLY A 58 -1.22 3.90 -15.82
CA GLY A 58 -1.89 5.20 -15.90
C GLY A 58 -1.05 6.34 -15.33
N LEU A 59 -0.24 6.06 -14.30
CA LEU A 59 0.75 6.99 -13.79
C LEU A 59 1.84 7.29 -14.83
N ALA A 60 2.38 6.25 -15.48
CA ALA A 60 3.40 6.39 -16.52
C ALA A 60 2.90 7.21 -17.71
N VAL A 61 1.69 6.93 -18.20
CA VAL A 61 1.05 7.71 -19.27
C VAL A 61 0.87 9.16 -18.85
N SER A 62 0.36 9.39 -17.64
CA SER A 62 0.16 10.75 -17.11
C SER A 62 1.48 11.52 -16.97
N MET A 63 2.56 10.86 -16.56
CA MET A 63 3.90 11.45 -16.44
C MET A 63 4.48 11.83 -17.81
N VAL A 64 4.37 10.94 -18.81
CA VAL A 64 4.83 11.22 -20.18
C VAL A 64 4.05 12.39 -20.79
N LEU A 65 2.73 12.43 -20.59
CA LEU A 65 1.91 13.55 -21.04
C LEU A 65 2.31 14.86 -20.35
N ALA A 66 2.51 14.83 -19.03
CA ALA A 66 2.91 16.00 -18.26
C ALA A 66 4.29 16.55 -18.68
N SER A 67 5.27 15.67 -18.98
CA SER A 67 6.60 16.09 -19.45
C SER A 67 6.56 16.80 -20.81
N ARG A 68 5.48 16.61 -21.58
CA ARG A 68 5.25 17.28 -22.88
C ARG A 68 4.37 18.54 -22.77
N GLY A 69 4.11 19.02 -21.56
CA GLY A 69 3.34 20.25 -21.34
C GLY A 69 1.82 20.06 -21.27
N VAL A 70 1.33 18.82 -21.18
CA VAL A 70 -0.08 18.55 -20.87
C VAL A 70 -0.34 18.93 -19.40
N SER A 71 -1.41 19.68 -19.12
CA SER A 71 -1.75 19.99 -17.73
C SER A 71 -2.08 18.71 -16.95
N PRO A 72 -1.75 18.61 -15.64
CA PRO A 72 -1.93 17.38 -14.86
C PRO A 72 -3.36 16.82 -14.87
N GLN A 73 -4.37 17.69 -14.87
CA GLN A 73 -5.78 17.30 -14.96
C GLN A 73 -6.12 16.68 -16.31
N ASN A 74 -5.59 17.24 -17.40
CA ASN A 74 -5.78 16.67 -18.73
C ASN A 74 -4.98 15.39 -18.91
N ALA A 75 -3.77 15.28 -18.34
CA ALA A 75 -2.97 14.07 -18.39
C ALA A 75 -3.68 12.90 -17.69
N MET A 76 -4.25 13.15 -16.51
CA MET A 76 -5.10 12.19 -15.80
C MET A 76 -6.33 11.80 -16.64
N LEU A 77 -7.05 12.77 -17.22
CA LEU A 77 -8.22 12.50 -18.03
C LEU A 77 -7.87 11.64 -19.25
N TRP A 78 -6.79 11.98 -19.96
CA TRP A 78 -6.32 11.21 -21.11
C TRP A 78 -5.87 9.80 -20.73
N SER A 79 -5.25 9.60 -19.56
CA SER A 79 -4.95 8.28 -19.04
C SER A 79 -6.20 7.44 -18.78
N VAL A 80 -7.31 8.03 -18.32
CA VAL A 80 -8.59 7.32 -18.18
C VAL A 80 -9.17 6.99 -19.56
N ILE A 81 -9.11 7.93 -20.50
CA ILE A 81 -9.61 7.74 -21.88
C ILE A 81 -8.88 6.59 -22.57
N THR A 82 -7.56 6.48 -22.42
CA THR A 82 -6.78 5.40 -23.03
C THR A 82 -7.17 4.01 -22.51
N SER A 83 -7.70 3.91 -21.28
CA SER A 83 -8.15 2.64 -20.68
C SER A 83 -9.62 2.29 -20.95
N LEU A 84 -10.42 3.20 -21.53
CA LEU A 84 -11.81 2.92 -21.90
C LEU A 84 -12.03 1.71 -22.83
N PRO A 85 -11.10 1.36 -23.75
CA PRO A 85 -11.23 0.14 -24.55
C PRO A 85 -11.36 -1.13 -23.70
N GLN A 86 -10.76 -1.19 -22.51
CA GLN A 86 -10.78 -2.39 -21.66
C GLN A 86 -12.21 -2.87 -21.35
N PRO A 87 -13.10 -2.06 -20.72
CA PRO A 87 -14.49 -2.48 -20.47
C PRO A 87 -15.33 -2.64 -21.74
N ILE A 88 -15.03 -1.88 -22.79
CA ILE A 88 -15.77 -1.95 -24.07
C ILE A 88 -15.53 -3.28 -24.78
N VAL A 89 -14.29 -3.76 -24.77
CA VAL A 89 -13.85 -4.97 -25.48
C VAL A 89 -14.09 -6.23 -24.66
N ALA A 90 -14.04 -6.15 -23.33
CA ALA A 90 -14.24 -7.30 -22.45
C ALA A 90 -15.58 -8.03 -22.69
N VAL A 91 -16.67 -7.31 -22.94
CA VAL A 91 -17.99 -7.92 -23.15
C VAL A 91 -18.07 -8.71 -24.46
N PRO A 92 -17.73 -8.14 -25.64
CA PRO A 92 -17.61 -8.90 -26.89
C PRO A 92 -16.63 -10.07 -26.79
N SER A 93 -15.50 -9.90 -26.11
CA SER A 93 -14.50 -10.96 -25.96
C SER A 93 -14.97 -12.12 -25.09
N PHE A 94 -15.81 -11.86 -24.09
CA PHE A 94 -16.49 -12.93 -23.34
C PHE A 94 -17.51 -13.68 -24.20
N ILE A 95 -18.34 -12.96 -24.97
CA ILE A 95 -19.37 -13.56 -25.82
C ILE A 95 -18.74 -14.39 -26.95
N CYS A 96 -17.64 -13.91 -27.53
CA CYS A 96 -16.94 -14.53 -28.64
C CYS A 96 -15.59 -15.14 -28.21
N ALA A 97 -15.56 -15.76 -27.02
CA ALA A 97 -14.32 -16.21 -26.39
C ALA A 97 -13.44 -17.09 -27.28
N ASP A 98 -14.01 -18.05 -28.02
CA ASP A 98 -13.24 -18.92 -28.92
C ASP A 98 -12.55 -18.18 -30.07
N ALA A 99 -13.19 -17.14 -30.61
CA ALA A 99 -12.61 -16.32 -31.66
C ALA A 99 -11.50 -15.42 -31.09
N PHE A 100 -11.76 -14.80 -29.94
CA PHE A 100 -10.78 -13.96 -29.25
C PHE A 100 -9.61 -14.77 -28.69
N ASN A 101 -9.79 -16.02 -28.26
CA ASN A 101 -8.69 -16.88 -27.82
C ASN A 101 -7.69 -17.16 -28.94
N LYS A 102 -8.17 -17.33 -30.18
CA LYS A 102 -7.31 -17.48 -31.36
C LYS A 102 -6.60 -16.18 -31.74
N PHE A 103 -7.21 -15.04 -31.45
CA PHE A 103 -6.67 -13.71 -31.76
C PHE A 103 -5.78 -13.14 -30.64
N LEU A 104 -5.92 -13.65 -29.41
CA LEU A 104 -5.21 -13.18 -28.23
C LEU A 104 -3.68 -13.19 -28.37
N PRO A 105 -3.04 -14.25 -28.91
CA PRO A 105 -1.59 -14.25 -29.12
C PRO A 105 -1.11 -13.11 -30.02
N PHE A 106 -1.91 -12.72 -31.01
CA PHE A 106 -1.61 -11.56 -31.85
C PHE A 106 -1.78 -10.25 -31.06
N CYS A 107 -2.88 -10.09 -30.32
CA CYS A 107 -3.08 -8.91 -29.46
C CYS A 107 -1.98 -8.74 -28.43
N THR A 108 -1.57 -9.81 -27.74
CA THR A 108 -0.54 -9.76 -26.70
C THR A 108 0.84 -9.51 -27.30
N GLY A 109 1.17 -10.12 -28.44
CA GLY A 109 2.41 -9.83 -29.18
C GLY A 109 2.47 -8.38 -29.67
N PHE A 110 1.36 -7.85 -30.19
CA PHE A 110 1.26 -6.45 -30.58
C PHE A 110 1.38 -5.50 -29.38
N ALA A 111 0.70 -5.80 -28.28
CA ALA A 111 0.79 -5.04 -27.03
C ALA A 111 2.21 -5.03 -26.47
N ALA A 112 2.91 -6.17 -26.48
CA ALA A 112 4.31 -6.26 -26.06
C ALA A 112 5.22 -5.39 -26.94
N GLY A 113 5.06 -5.44 -28.26
CA GLY A 113 5.80 -4.59 -29.20
C GLY A 113 5.57 -3.10 -28.97
N CYS A 114 4.32 -2.71 -28.72
CA CYS A 114 3.92 -1.36 -28.36
C CYS A 114 4.61 -0.86 -27.08
N MET A 115 4.63 -1.68 -26.02
CA MET A 115 5.26 -1.32 -24.74
C MET A 115 6.79 -1.25 -24.85
N ILE A 116 7.41 -2.15 -25.61
CA ILE A 116 8.86 -2.07 -25.91
C ILE A 116 9.18 -0.76 -26.63
N TRP A 117 8.41 -0.42 -27.67
CA TRP A 117 8.61 0.84 -28.39
C TRP A 117 8.41 2.05 -27.47
N MET A 118 7.35 2.08 -26.66
CA MET A 118 7.09 3.15 -25.69
C MET A 118 8.25 3.34 -24.71
N VAL A 119 8.80 2.24 -24.18
CA VAL A 119 9.92 2.29 -23.26
C VAL A 119 11.19 2.81 -23.95
N VAL A 120 11.51 2.33 -25.15
CA VAL A 120 12.74 2.70 -25.86
C VAL A 120 12.67 4.10 -26.45
N ALA A 121 11.53 4.50 -27.02
CA ALA A 121 11.36 5.75 -27.74
C ALA A 121 10.99 6.94 -26.85
N GLU A 122 10.27 6.71 -25.74
CA GLU A 122 9.78 7.80 -24.88
C GLU A 122 10.34 7.72 -23.46
N VAL A 123 10.19 6.58 -22.76
CA VAL A 123 10.52 6.49 -21.32
C VAL A 123 12.04 6.56 -21.05
N LEU A 124 12.84 5.75 -21.76
CA LEU A 124 14.30 5.72 -21.57
C LEU A 124 14.98 7.05 -21.93
N PRO A 125 14.68 7.68 -23.09
CA PRO A 125 15.26 8.98 -23.42
C PRO A 125 14.91 10.07 -22.41
N ASP A 126 13.70 10.07 -21.87
CA ASP A 126 13.31 11.03 -20.83
C ASP A 126 14.01 10.70 -19.49
N ALA A 127 14.13 9.43 -19.10
CA ALA A 127 14.85 9.03 -17.90
C ALA A 127 16.35 9.42 -17.93
N PHE A 128 17.02 9.28 -19.08
CA PHE A 128 18.43 9.69 -19.24
C PHE A 128 18.64 11.21 -19.21
N LYS A 129 17.58 12.03 -19.37
CA LYS A 129 17.68 13.48 -19.15
C LYS A 129 17.71 13.84 -17.67
N GLU A 130 17.06 13.05 -16.82
CA GLU A 130 16.89 13.36 -15.39
C GLU A 130 17.84 12.58 -14.47
N ALA A 131 18.37 11.44 -14.91
CA ALA A 131 19.21 10.57 -14.10
C ALA A 131 20.45 10.05 -14.85
N SER A 132 21.48 9.64 -14.10
CA SER A 132 22.68 9.08 -14.71
C SER A 132 22.40 7.70 -15.34
N PRO A 133 23.18 7.29 -16.36
CA PRO A 133 22.95 5.99 -17.01
C PRO A 133 22.98 4.79 -16.06
N SER A 134 23.82 4.84 -15.02
CA SER A 134 23.90 3.79 -14.00
C SER A 134 22.66 3.74 -13.11
N GLN A 135 22.06 4.87 -12.78
CA GLN A 135 20.81 4.94 -12.02
C GLN A 135 19.63 4.41 -12.82
N VAL A 136 19.52 4.80 -14.10
CA VAL A 136 18.48 4.30 -15.00
C VAL A 136 18.61 2.79 -15.20
N ALA A 137 19.82 2.28 -15.46
CA ALA A 137 20.07 0.85 -15.62
C ALA A 137 19.75 0.04 -14.35
N SER A 138 20.10 0.58 -13.18
CA SER A 138 19.82 -0.06 -11.88
C SER A 138 18.33 -0.10 -11.59
N ALA A 139 17.60 0.99 -11.84
CA ALA A 139 16.15 1.06 -11.69
C ALA A 139 15.44 0.09 -12.64
N ALA A 140 15.83 0.07 -13.93
CA ALA A 140 15.29 -0.85 -14.92
C ALA A 140 15.52 -2.32 -14.52
N THR A 141 16.73 -2.65 -14.07
CA THR A 141 17.08 -4.02 -13.65
C THR A 141 16.28 -4.45 -12.42
N LEU A 142 16.12 -3.57 -11.43
CA LEU A 142 15.29 -3.83 -10.26
C LEU A 142 13.82 -4.01 -10.62
N SER A 143 13.30 -3.19 -11.55
CA SER A 143 11.93 -3.33 -12.06
C SER A 143 11.73 -4.66 -12.79
N VAL A 144 12.66 -5.08 -13.64
CA VAL A 144 12.58 -6.40 -14.32
C VAL A 144 12.64 -7.54 -13.30
N ALA A 145 13.59 -7.50 -12.36
CA ALA A 145 13.70 -8.51 -11.32
C ALA A 145 12.44 -8.59 -10.45
N PHE A 146 11.83 -7.45 -10.13
CA PHE A 146 10.57 -7.39 -9.41
C PHE A 146 9.42 -7.98 -10.23
N MET A 147 9.30 -7.62 -11.52
CA MET A 147 8.25 -8.14 -12.38
C MET A 147 8.39 -9.64 -12.64
N GLU A 148 9.61 -10.16 -12.76
CA GLU A 148 9.88 -11.60 -12.89
C GLU A 148 9.59 -12.35 -11.58
N ALA A 149 9.97 -11.78 -10.43
CA ALA A 149 9.62 -12.32 -9.12
C ALA A 149 8.10 -12.33 -8.90
N LEU A 150 7.40 -11.29 -9.36
CA LEU A 150 5.95 -11.21 -9.33
C LEU A 150 5.31 -12.20 -10.31
N GLY A 151 5.87 -12.38 -11.50
CA GLY A 151 5.40 -13.35 -12.50
C GLY A 151 5.56 -14.79 -12.03
N THR A 152 6.74 -15.15 -11.50
CA THR A 152 6.99 -16.46 -10.88
C THR A 152 6.11 -16.71 -9.66
N LEU A 153 5.86 -15.67 -8.84
CA LEU A 153 4.88 -15.71 -7.76
C LEU A 153 3.49 -16.09 -8.30
N PHE A 154 3.00 -15.39 -9.33
CA PHE A 154 1.69 -15.68 -9.93
C PHE A 154 1.62 -17.05 -10.62
N GLN A 155 2.70 -17.51 -11.25
CA GLN A 155 2.78 -18.83 -11.86
C GLN A 155 2.72 -19.95 -10.82
N ASN A 156 3.43 -19.78 -9.70
CA ASN A 156 3.34 -20.69 -8.56
C ASN A 156 1.92 -20.76 -7.99
N PHE A 157 1.19 -19.63 -7.97
CA PHE A 157 -0.22 -19.66 -7.64
C PHE A 157 -1.03 -20.48 -8.66
N SER A 158 -0.75 -20.38 -9.96
CA SER A 158 -1.58 -20.99 -11.02
C SER A 158 -1.49 -22.52 -11.16
N HIS A 159 -0.38 -23.15 -10.72
CA HIS A 159 -0.08 -24.55 -11.04
C HIS A 159 -0.70 -25.58 -10.06
N ASP A 160 -1.15 -25.16 -8.86
CA ASP A 160 -1.65 -26.03 -7.78
C ASP A 160 -3.13 -25.74 -7.35
N TYR A 161 -3.97 -25.20 -8.24
CA TYR A 161 -5.20 -24.48 -7.83
C TYR A 161 -6.30 -25.30 -7.12
N ASN A 162 -6.50 -25.02 -5.83
CA ASN A 162 -7.81 -24.87 -5.21
C ASN A 162 -8.23 -23.40 -5.28
N SER A 163 -9.51 -23.13 -5.51
CA SER A 163 -10.02 -21.77 -5.66
C SER A 163 -9.90 -20.92 -4.38
N GLU A 164 -9.49 -21.55 -3.27
CA GLU A 164 -9.31 -21.02 -1.91
C GLU A 164 -8.21 -19.97 -1.76
N ASP A 165 -7.02 -20.31 -2.22
CA ASP A 165 -5.82 -19.48 -2.07
C ASP A 165 -5.87 -18.19 -2.91
N ALA A 166 -6.60 -18.23 -4.03
CA ALA A 166 -6.90 -17.07 -4.89
C ALA A 166 -7.61 -15.94 -4.14
N SER A 167 -8.64 -16.32 -3.38
CA SER A 167 -9.44 -15.36 -2.64
C SER A 167 -8.66 -14.76 -1.48
N GLY A 168 -7.82 -15.57 -0.84
CA GLY A 168 -6.93 -15.10 0.21
C GLY A 168 -5.87 -14.14 -0.31
N PHE A 169 -5.31 -14.40 -1.49
CA PHE A 169 -4.42 -13.48 -2.19
C PHE A 169 -5.11 -12.14 -2.48
N PHE A 170 -6.35 -12.13 -2.97
CA PHE A 170 -7.06 -10.88 -3.27
C PHE A 170 -7.49 -10.09 -2.05
N VAL A 171 -7.99 -10.76 -1.01
CA VAL A 171 -8.28 -10.10 0.26
C VAL A 171 -7.00 -9.48 0.83
N SER A 172 -5.86 -10.15 0.66
CA SER A 172 -4.55 -9.63 1.05
C SER A 172 -4.14 -8.41 0.23
N LEU A 173 -4.43 -8.35 -1.07
CA LEU A 173 -4.12 -7.17 -1.91
C LEU A 173 -5.02 -5.97 -1.57
N LEU A 174 -6.32 -6.21 -1.36
CA LEU A 174 -7.28 -5.18 -0.93
C LEU A 174 -6.98 -4.63 0.46
N PHE A 175 -6.40 -5.44 1.36
CA PHE A 175 -5.89 -4.99 2.65
C PHE A 175 -4.89 -3.83 2.52
N GLY A 176 -4.13 -3.78 1.42
CA GLY A 176 -3.16 -2.72 1.19
C GLY A 176 -3.74 -1.37 0.76
N LEU A 177 -5.00 -1.32 0.30
CA LEU A 177 -5.66 -0.07 -0.10
C LEU A 177 -6.10 0.76 1.10
N GLY A 178 -6.43 0.13 2.24
CA GLY A 178 -6.89 0.81 3.45
C GLY A 178 -5.93 1.90 3.93
N PRO A 179 -4.62 1.61 4.13
CA PRO A 179 -3.66 2.63 4.54
C PRO A 179 -3.50 3.78 3.53
N LEU A 180 -3.53 3.51 2.23
CA LEU A 180 -3.48 4.58 1.22
C LEU A 180 -4.71 5.50 1.32
N LEU A 181 -5.91 4.92 1.39
CA LEU A 181 -7.16 5.68 1.55
C LEU A 181 -7.18 6.49 2.85
N GLY A 182 -6.69 5.92 3.95
CA GLY A 182 -6.58 6.62 5.23
C GLY A 182 -5.63 7.82 5.15
N GLY A 183 -4.52 7.66 4.42
CA GLY A 183 -3.59 8.74 4.11
C GLY A 183 -4.23 9.85 3.27
N ILE A 184 -4.95 9.48 2.19
CA ILE A 184 -5.65 10.44 1.30
C ILE A 184 -6.69 11.23 2.08
N VAL A 185 -7.56 10.56 2.85
CA VAL A 185 -8.59 11.23 3.66
C VAL A 185 -7.94 12.23 4.59
N LEU A 186 -6.94 11.80 5.37
CA LEU A 186 -6.31 12.67 6.34
C LEU A 186 -5.59 13.87 5.68
N VAL A 187 -4.80 13.64 4.64
CA VAL A 187 -4.11 14.72 3.90
C VAL A 187 -5.11 15.71 3.31
N SER A 188 -6.21 15.23 2.75
CA SER A 188 -7.27 16.08 2.19
C SER A 188 -7.90 16.98 3.27
N PHE A 189 -8.23 16.41 4.43
CA PHE A 189 -8.72 17.18 5.58
C PHE A 189 -7.68 18.18 6.09
N ALA A 190 -6.42 17.75 6.21
CA ALA A 190 -5.34 18.61 6.69
C ALA A 190 -5.09 19.82 5.79
N LEU A 191 -5.16 19.63 4.47
CA LEU A 191 -5.05 20.70 3.48
C LEU A 191 -6.27 21.62 3.51
N ALA A 192 -7.49 21.05 3.58
CA ALA A 192 -8.74 21.82 3.60
C ALA A 192 -8.87 22.72 4.83
N PHE A 193 -8.49 22.22 6.01
CA PHE A 193 -8.63 22.94 7.28
C PHE A 193 -7.32 23.58 7.79
N ARG A 194 -6.24 23.51 6.99
CA ARG A 194 -4.90 24.03 7.34
C ARG A 194 -4.45 23.61 8.73
N PHE A 195 -4.49 22.30 9.00
CA PHE A 195 -4.11 21.78 10.31
C PHE A 195 -2.64 22.07 10.65
N GLN A 196 -2.40 22.41 11.92
CA GLN A 196 -1.06 22.69 12.42
C GLN A 196 -0.30 21.41 12.75
N HIS A 197 1.03 21.47 12.69
CA HIS A 197 1.94 20.35 12.96
C HIS A 197 1.68 19.64 14.31
N ALA A 198 1.38 20.41 15.37
CA ALA A 198 1.09 19.86 16.70
C ALA A 198 -0.19 19.02 16.73
N LEU A 199 -1.22 19.44 15.98
CA LEU A 199 -2.48 18.71 15.89
C LEU A 199 -2.27 17.40 15.12
N LEU A 200 -1.63 17.45 13.95
CA LEU A 200 -1.37 16.27 13.11
C LEU A 200 -0.52 15.21 13.83
N THR A 201 0.60 15.63 14.42
CA THR A 201 1.47 14.69 15.17
C THR A 201 0.76 14.06 16.37
N SER A 202 -0.15 14.79 17.04
CA SER A 202 -0.96 14.23 18.12
C SER A 202 -2.10 13.34 17.62
N VAL A 203 -2.71 13.61 16.46
CA VAL A 203 -3.66 12.70 15.80
C VAL A 203 -2.96 11.36 15.52
N ALA A 204 -1.75 11.40 14.96
CA ALA A 204 -0.95 10.20 14.73
C ALA A 204 -0.72 9.39 16.01
N SER A 205 -0.33 10.07 17.10
CA SER A 205 -0.12 9.43 18.41
C SER A 205 -1.40 8.84 19.00
N GLY A 206 -2.55 9.50 18.84
CA GLY A 206 -3.84 9.00 19.31
C GLY A 206 -4.26 7.73 18.58
N ILE A 207 -4.08 7.70 17.26
CA ILE A 207 -4.34 6.50 16.46
C ILE A 207 -3.39 5.36 16.86
N ALA A 208 -2.08 5.65 16.95
CA ALA A 208 -1.08 4.65 17.31
C ALA A 208 -1.31 4.05 18.72
N PHE A 209 -1.79 4.86 19.66
CA PHE A 209 -2.20 4.37 20.99
C PHE A 209 -3.34 3.35 20.90
N VAL A 210 -4.39 3.66 20.14
CA VAL A 210 -5.51 2.74 19.95
C VAL A 210 -5.04 1.44 19.28
N LEU A 211 -4.26 1.53 18.20
CA LEU A 211 -3.71 0.35 17.51
C LEU A 211 -2.87 -0.53 18.45
N GLY A 212 -1.99 0.08 19.26
CA GLY A 212 -1.13 -0.64 20.20
C GLY A 212 -1.86 -1.26 21.39
N VAL A 213 -3.05 -0.77 21.76
CA VAL A 213 -3.80 -1.26 22.93
C VAL A 213 -4.93 -2.21 22.52
N TRP A 214 -5.55 -1.99 21.37
CA TRP A 214 -6.77 -2.69 20.95
C TRP A 214 -6.63 -4.21 20.95
N ARG A 215 -5.60 -4.72 20.26
CA ARG A 215 -5.42 -6.17 20.12
C ARG A 215 -4.99 -6.85 21.44
N PRO A 216 -4.01 -6.33 22.21
CA PRO A 216 -3.71 -6.88 23.53
C PRO A 216 -4.93 -6.88 24.47
N LEU A 217 -5.73 -5.80 24.46
CA LEU A 217 -6.94 -5.72 25.27
C LEU A 217 -7.95 -6.80 24.88
N GLN A 218 -8.14 -7.06 23.58
CA GLN A 218 -9.01 -8.15 23.12
C GLN A 218 -8.50 -9.53 23.58
N LEU A 219 -7.20 -9.82 23.42
CA LEU A 219 -6.63 -11.11 23.83
C LEU A 219 -6.78 -11.36 25.33
N LEU A 220 -6.69 -10.31 26.14
CA LEU A 220 -6.90 -10.38 27.58
C LEU A 220 -8.39 -10.60 27.94
N LEU A 221 -9.30 -9.85 27.30
CA LEU A 221 -10.75 -9.94 27.57
C LEU A 221 -11.34 -11.31 27.20
N PHE A 222 -10.81 -11.95 26.16
CA PHE A 222 -11.22 -13.29 25.72
C PHE A 222 -10.38 -14.41 26.33
N SER A 223 -9.52 -14.13 27.32
CA SER A 223 -8.69 -15.12 28.03
C SER A 223 -7.80 -15.98 27.13
N LYS A 224 -7.43 -15.48 25.94
CA LYS A 224 -6.56 -16.19 24.99
C LYS A 224 -5.09 -16.14 25.35
N MET A 225 -4.69 -15.08 26.05
CA MET A 225 -3.34 -14.88 26.52
C MET A 225 -3.39 -14.43 27.97
N GLY A 226 -2.61 -15.07 28.84
CA GLY A 226 -2.51 -14.68 30.24
C GLY A 226 -1.96 -13.25 30.38
N PHE A 227 -2.37 -12.55 31.43
CA PHE A 227 -1.92 -11.19 31.73
C PHE A 227 -0.38 -11.07 31.78
N ILE A 228 0.30 -12.04 32.41
CA ILE A 228 1.76 -12.04 32.58
C ILE A 228 2.49 -12.17 31.23
N PRO A 229 2.23 -13.20 30.39
CA PRO A 229 2.82 -13.28 29.04
C PRO A 229 2.57 -12.03 28.19
N LEU A 230 1.36 -11.48 28.27
CA LEU A 230 0.95 -10.31 27.49
C LEU A 230 1.73 -9.06 27.90
N MET A 231 1.83 -8.77 29.20
CA MET A 231 2.63 -7.66 29.73
C MET A 231 4.11 -7.83 29.39
N PHE A 232 4.64 -9.06 29.50
CA PHE A 232 6.03 -9.37 29.17
C PHE A 232 6.33 -9.08 27.68
N LEU A 233 5.48 -9.54 26.76
CA LEU A 233 5.65 -9.31 25.32
C LEU A 233 5.55 -7.82 24.95
N LEU A 234 4.60 -7.08 25.55
CA LEU A 234 4.49 -5.63 25.34
C LEU A 234 5.75 -4.90 25.82
N LEU A 235 6.26 -5.27 27.00
CA LEU A 235 7.48 -4.68 27.55
C LEU A 235 8.70 -5.01 26.68
N MET A 236 8.83 -6.25 26.23
CA MET A 236 9.89 -6.69 25.34
C MET A 236 9.86 -5.95 24.01
N GLY A 237 8.68 -5.83 23.38
CA GLY A 237 8.50 -5.07 22.14
C GLY A 237 8.82 -3.59 22.30
N SER A 238 8.36 -2.99 23.41
CA SER A 238 8.64 -1.60 23.76
C SER A 238 10.13 -1.35 23.98
N ALA A 239 10.80 -2.22 24.73
CA ALA A 239 12.24 -2.16 24.99
C ALA A 239 13.04 -2.32 23.70
N PHE A 240 12.71 -3.32 22.88
CA PHE A 240 13.34 -3.56 21.58
C PHE A 240 13.25 -2.31 20.69
N PHE A 241 12.04 -1.76 20.53
CA PHE A 241 11.84 -0.59 19.70
C PHE A 241 12.55 0.66 20.26
N HIS A 242 12.51 0.87 21.58
CA HIS A 242 13.18 1.99 22.23
C HIS A 242 14.70 1.92 22.07
N ILE A 243 15.30 0.74 22.26
CA ILE A 243 16.74 0.52 22.10
C ILE A 243 17.14 0.75 20.64
N SER A 244 16.44 0.13 19.70
CA SER A 244 16.71 0.26 18.27
C SER A 244 16.63 1.72 17.80
N THR A 245 15.56 2.44 18.15
CA THR A 245 15.41 3.86 17.76
C THR A 245 16.43 4.76 18.43
N SER A 246 16.75 4.53 19.71
CA SER A 246 17.74 5.33 20.44
C SER A 246 19.15 5.13 19.88
N SER A 247 19.49 3.91 19.46
CA SER A 247 20.76 3.61 18.80
C SER A 247 20.88 4.30 17.44
N ILE A 248 19.82 4.26 16.62
CA ILE A 248 19.80 4.93 15.30
C ILE A 248 19.93 6.45 15.47
N LEU A 249 19.18 7.04 16.41
CA LEU A 249 19.25 8.48 16.70
C LEU A 249 20.65 8.90 17.21
N LYS A 250 21.28 8.11 18.08
CA LYS A 250 22.65 8.36 18.56
C LYS A 250 23.66 8.28 17.43
N TYR A 251 23.55 7.28 16.55
CA TYR A 251 24.45 7.11 15.41
C TYR A 251 24.31 8.28 14.41
N ALA A 252 23.07 8.67 14.08
CA ALA A 252 22.80 9.84 13.24
C ALA A 252 23.34 11.15 13.85
N GLY A 253 23.21 11.32 15.18
CA GLY A 253 23.76 12.46 15.90
C GLY A 253 25.29 12.52 15.92
N ARG A 254 25.97 11.38 16.11
CA ARG A 254 27.44 11.28 16.07
C ARG A 254 28.00 11.62 14.69
N LYS A 255 27.36 11.15 13.63
CA LYS A 255 27.74 11.49 12.25
C LYS A 255 27.64 13.00 12.00
N ARG A 256 26.64 13.68 12.59
CA ARG A 256 26.51 15.14 12.50
C ARG A 256 27.61 15.91 13.24
N ALA A 257 28.12 15.38 14.36
CA ALA A 257 29.24 15.99 15.09
C ALA A 257 30.61 15.70 14.45
N SER A 258 30.74 14.61 13.69
CA SER A 258 31.96 14.23 12.97
C SER A 258 32.10 14.89 11.60
N VAL A 259 31.02 15.46 11.04
CA VAL A 259 31.00 16.08 9.70
C VAL A 259 31.07 17.59 9.83
N ASN A 260 32.25 18.08 10.26
CA ASN A 260 32.80 19.33 9.71
C ASN A 260 33.76 19.05 8.53
N ASP A 261 34.09 17.78 8.24
CA ASP A 261 35.18 17.43 7.30
C ASP A 261 34.87 16.34 6.26
N LEU A 262 33.61 16.07 5.88
CA LEU A 262 33.39 15.22 4.69
C LEU A 262 32.14 15.56 3.89
N SER A 263 32.40 15.96 2.65
CA SER A 263 31.45 16.32 1.62
C SER A 263 30.38 15.25 1.39
N SER A 264 29.18 15.77 1.15
CA SER A 264 27.93 15.10 0.86
C SER A 264 28.01 14.13 -0.32
N VAL A 265 27.80 12.83 -0.07
CA VAL A 265 27.56 11.85 -1.14
C VAL A 265 26.06 11.54 -1.34
N THR A 266 25.16 12.03 -0.47
CA THR A 266 23.70 11.91 -0.70
C THR A 266 22.85 13.14 -0.36
N GLY A 267 23.40 14.26 0.13
CA GLY A 267 22.70 15.55 0.21
C GLY A 267 21.44 15.66 1.10
N ILE A 268 20.86 14.58 1.62
CA ILE A 268 19.60 14.64 2.39
C ILE A 268 19.92 14.95 3.88
N SER A 269 19.86 16.21 4.26
CA SER A 269 19.93 16.64 5.67
C SER A 269 18.58 16.42 6.38
N VAL A 270 18.33 15.19 6.84
CA VAL A 270 17.08 14.85 7.55
C VAL A 270 17.08 15.47 8.96
N SER A 271 16.04 16.24 9.30
CA SER A 271 15.89 16.79 10.65
C SER A 271 15.66 15.67 11.68
N VAL A 272 16.04 15.89 12.95
CA VAL A 272 15.79 14.91 14.03
C VAL A 272 14.30 14.59 14.18
N LEU A 273 13.43 15.56 13.93
CA LEU A 273 11.97 15.37 13.93
C LEU A 273 11.53 14.43 12.81
N THR A 274 12.06 14.66 11.61
CA THR A 274 11.75 13.87 10.42
C THR A 274 12.25 12.43 10.58
N LEU A 275 13.47 12.25 11.09
CA LEU A 275 14.02 10.92 11.38
C LEU A 275 13.19 10.19 12.44
N GLN A 276 12.76 10.89 13.49
CA GLN A 276 11.89 10.32 14.50
C GLN A 276 10.52 9.92 13.93
N ALA A 277 9.93 10.73 13.05
CA ALA A 277 8.68 10.41 12.37
C ALA A 277 8.81 9.15 11.49
N PHE A 278 9.91 9.02 10.72
CA PHE A 278 10.19 7.82 9.93
C PHE A 278 10.36 6.58 10.81
N LEU A 279 11.09 6.69 11.93
CA LEU A 279 11.24 5.58 12.87
C LEU A 279 9.88 5.15 13.44
N SER A 280 9.02 6.09 13.82
CA SER A 280 7.66 5.80 14.30
C SER A 280 6.77 5.18 13.22
N CYS A 281 6.94 5.58 11.94
CA CYS A 281 6.28 4.89 10.82
C CYS A 281 6.80 3.45 10.68
N GLY A 282 8.06 3.18 10.99
CA GLY A 282 8.62 1.83 11.09
C GLY A 282 7.91 0.97 12.15
N ALA A 283 7.48 1.54 13.29
CA ALA A 283 6.65 0.81 14.26
C ALA A 283 5.29 0.42 13.68
N VAL A 284 4.66 1.34 12.91
CA VAL A 284 3.39 1.05 12.21
C VAL A 284 3.58 -0.01 11.14
N ALA A 285 4.71 0.02 10.41
CA ALA A 285 5.07 -1.01 9.45
C ALA A 285 5.18 -2.38 10.12
N PHE A 286 5.88 -2.47 11.25
CA PHE A 286 6.05 -3.73 11.96
C PHE A 286 4.73 -4.28 12.52
N HIS A 287 3.84 -3.40 13.00
CA HIS A 287 2.46 -3.78 13.34
C HIS A 287 1.69 -4.30 12.12
N ALA A 288 1.74 -3.59 10.99
CA ALA A 288 1.09 -4.00 9.75
C ALA A 288 1.63 -5.33 9.20
N LEU A 289 2.93 -5.58 9.39
CA LEU A 289 3.60 -6.84 9.03
C LEU A 289 3.02 -8.00 9.84
N ALA A 290 3.02 -7.89 11.17
CA ALA A 290 2.47 -8.91 12.07
C ALA A 290 1.00 -9.19 11.78
N GLU A 291 0.23 -8.18 11.41
CA GLU A 291 -1.17 -8.34 11.05
C GLU A 291 -1.36 -9.02 9.71
N GLY A 292 -0.59 -8.61 8.70
CA GLY A 292 -0.62 -9.26 7.40
C GLY A 292 -0.25 -10.74 7.50
N LEU A 293 0.74 -11.12 8.33
CA LEU A 293 1.03 -12.54 8.60
C LEU A 293 -0.19 -13.28 9.15
N ALA A 294 -0.83 -12.74 10.20
CA ALA A 294 -2.02 -13.34 10.81
C ALA A 294 -3.19 -13.46 9.82
N LEU A 295 -3.38 -12.45 8.97
CA LEU A 295 -4.40 -12.46 7.95
C LEU A 295 -4.09 -13.44 6.82
N GLY A 296 -2.85 -13.51 6.35
CA GLY A 296 -2.42 -14.45 5.32
C GLY A 296 -2.68 -15.90 5.74
N VAL A 297 -2.40 -16.26 6.99
CA VAL A 297 -2.70 -17.61 7.51
C VAL A 297 -4.21 -17.84 7.68
N ALA A 298 -4.97 -16.80 8.01
CA ALA A 298 -6.42 -16.88 8.17
C ALA A 298 -7.18 -16.93 6.84
N ALA A 299 -6.62 -16.38 5.76
CA ALA A 299 -7.33 -16.11 4.52
C ALA A 299 -7.73 -17.36 3.71
N PRO A 300 -6.88 -18.40 3.55
CA PRO A 300 -7.27 -19.64 2.84
C PRO A 300 -8.43 -20.37 3.51
N LYS A 301 -8.47 -20.35 4.86
CA LYS A 301 -9.56 -20.96 5.63
C LYS A 301 -10.88 -20.22 5.41
N ALA A 302 -10.82 -18.95 4.95
CA ALA A 302 -11.95 -18.03 4.79
C ALA A 302 -12.82 -18.20 3.55
N TYR A 303 -12.82 -19.40 3.02
CA TYR A 303 -13.37 -19.63 1.71
C TYR A 303 -14.90 -19.53 1.65
N GLY A 304 -15.38 -18.76 0.65
CA GLY A 304 -16.82 -18.52 0.38
C GLY A 304 -17.35 -17.12 0.70
N LEU A 305 -16.60 -16.27 1.42
CA LEU A 305 -17.10 -14.96 1.88
C LEU A 305 -16.26 -13.74 1.46
N GLY A 306 -15.36 -13.87 0.49
CA GLY A 306 -14.41 -12.81 0.08
C GLY A 306 -15.00 -11.40 -0.02
N ARG A 307 -16.24 -11.24 -0.50
CA ARG A 307 -16.96 -9.94 -0.57
C ARG A 307 -17.16 -9.25 0.78
N HIS A 308 -17.34 -10.01 1.85
CA HIS A 308 -17.64 -9.51 3.19
C HIS A 308 -16.39 -9.20 4.03
N MET A 309 -15.22 -9.73 3.64
CA MET A 309 -13.96 -9.42 4.34
C MET A 309 -13.31 -8.12 3.85
N VAL A 310 -13.52 -7.74 2.58
CA VAL A 310 -12.90 -6.53 1.98
C VAL A 310 -13.17 -5.26 2.78
N LEU A 311 -14.42 -5.03 3.16
CA LEU A 311 -14.84 -3.81 3.85
C LEU A 311 -14.24 -3.71 5.28
N PRO A 312 -14.39 -4.71 6.18
CA PRO A 312 -13.77 -4.66 7.50
C PRO A 312 -12.24 -4.57 7.45
N VAL A 313 -11.61 -5.29 6.52
CA VAL A 313 -10.16 -5.26 6.25
C VAL A 313 -9.70 -3.87 5.84
N SER A 314 -10.39 -3.24 4.88
CA SER A 314 -10.05 -1.89 4.41
C SER A 314 -10.25 -0.84 5.52
N LEU A 315 -11.33 -0.96 6.30
CA LEU A 315 -11.63 -0.07 7.43
C LEU A 315 -10.58 -0.17 8.54
N HIS A 316 -10.03 -1.37 8.79
CA HIS A 316 -8.96 -1.56 9.76
C HIS A 316 -7.64 -0.90 9.27
N GLY A 317 -7.37 -0.92 7.96
CA GLY A 317 -6.20 -0.27 7.37
C GLY A 317 -6.23 1.27 7.41
N LEU A 318 -7.42 1.89 7.42
CA LEU A 318 -7.59 3.36 7.40
C LEU A 318 -6.83 4.08 8.53
N PRO A 319 -6.98 3.69 9.82
CA PRO A 319 -6.20 4.27 10.92
C PRO A 319 -4.69 4.22 10.70
N ARG A 320 -4.14 3.12 10.19
CA ARG A 320 -2.67 3.00 9.99
C ARG A 320 -2.17 4.01 8.97
N GLY A 321 -2.90 4.11 7.86
CA GLY A 321 -2.67 5.11 6.82
C GLY A 321 -2.70 6.54 7.35
N ALA A 322 -3.77 6.87 8.06
CA ALA A 322 -3.97 8.17 8.67
C ALA A 322 -2.87 8.49 9.71
N ALA A 323 -2.44 7.52 10.51
CA ALA A 323 -1.36 7.71 11.49
C ALA A 323 -0.02 8.03 10.82
N VAL A 324 0.34 7.26 9.80
CA VAL A 324 1.59 7.44 9.04
C VAL A 324 1.57 8.77 8.30
N ALA A 325 0.50 9.06 7.57
CA ALA A 325 0.35 10.32 6.85
C ALA A 325 0.36 11.52 7.80
N SER A 326 -0.34 11.44 8.95
CA SER A 326 -0.33 12.51 9.97
C SER A 326 1.05 12.74 10.54
N CYS A 327 1.79 11.66 10.80
CA CYS A 327 3.12 11.71 11.39
C CYS A 327 4.13 12.36 10.44
N ILE A 328 4.14 11.92 9.17
CA ILE A 328 5.04 12.44 8.14
C ILE A 328 4.64 13.87 7.76
N PHE A 329 3.35 14.15 7.57
CA PHE A 329 2.89 15.49 7.20
C PHE A 329 3.21 16.48 8.31
N GLY A 330 2.90 16.11 9.56
CA GLY A 330 3.21 16.93 10.72
C GLY A 330 4.72 17.17 10.93
N ALA A 331 5.59 16.30 10.42
CA ALA A 331 7.05 16.42 10.57
C ALA A 331 7.77 17.05 9.37
N THR A 332 7.19 17.01 8.17
CA THR A 332 7.85 17.41 6.91
C THR A 332 7.11 18.46 6.11
N ASP A 333 5.84 18.70 6.42
CA ASP A 333 4.93 19.55 5.63
C ASP A 333 4.75 19.06 4.17
N SER A 334 5.18 17.84 3.84
CA SER A 334 5.05 17.27 2.50
C SER A 334 3.86 16.32 2.42
N TRP A 335 2.82 16.75 1.71
CA TRP A 335 1.66 15.90 1.42
C TRP A 335 2.03 14.70 0.52
N HIS A 336 2.92 14.90 -0.46
CA HIS A 336 3.44 13.82 -1.30
C HIS A 336 4.19 12.76 -0.50
N GLY A 337 5.12 13.18 0.36
CA GLY A 337 5.87 12.26 1.22
C GLY A 337 4.96 11.48 2.18
N SER A 338 3.87 12.11 2.62
CA SER A 338 2.87 11.50 3.48
C SER A 338 2.04 10.43 2.77
N LEU A 339 1.61 10.71 1.53
CA LEU A 339 0.89 9.73 0.71
C LEU A 339 1.81 8.58 0.28
N ALA A 340 3.06 8.87 -0.09
CA ALA A 340 4.05 7.84 -0.41
C ALA A 340 4.31 6.92 0.80
N ALA A 341 4.48 7.48 1.99
CA ALA A 341 4.64 6.69 3.21
C ALA A 341 3.40 5.85 3.54
N ALA A 342 2.19 6.41 3.36
CA ALA A 342 0.94 5.67 3.55
C ALA A 342 0.79 4.53 2.54
N ALA A 343 1.16 4.75 1.26
CA ALA A 343 1.16 3.72 0.23
C ALA A 343 2.15 2.59 0.56
N LEU A 344 3.38 2.93 0.97
CA LEU A 344 4.39 1.95 1.37
C LEU A 344 3.90 1.08 2.54
N ILE A 345 3.27 1.68 3.55
CA ILE A 345 2.64 0.95 4.67
C ILE A 345 1.48 0.08 4.19
N GLY A 346 0.73 0.56 3.19
CA GLY A 346 -0.27 -0.21 2.46
C GLY A 346 0.30 -1.52 1.92
N PHE A 347 1.51 -1.53 1.36
CA PHE A 347 2.12 -2.75 0.81
C PHE A 347 2.66 -3.74 1.86
N VAL A 348 2.99 -3.29 3.08
CA VAL A 348 3.59 -4.17 4.10
C VAL A 348 2.66 -5.33 4.47
N GLY A 349 1.37 -5.05 4.62
CA GLY A 349 0.35 -6.05 4.95
C GLY A 349 0.16 -7.14 3.89
N PRO A 350 -0.14 -6.79 2.62
CA PRO A 350 -0.22 -7.73 1.51
C PRO A 350 1.06 -8.57 1.37
N VAL A 351 2.24 -7.94 1.43
CA VAL A 351 3.53 -8.64 1.27
C VAL A 351 3.72 -9.69 2.36
N SER A 352 3.41 -9.36 3.62
CA SER A 352 3.54 -10.33 4.70
C SER A 352 2.46 -11.41 4.67
N ALA A 353 1.22 -11.08 4.27
CA ALA A 353 0.14 -12.04 4.09
C ALA A 353 0.46 -13.07 3.00
N ILE A 354 0.90 -12.59 1.84
CA ILE A 354 1.35 -13.43 0.72
C ILE A 354 2.54 -14.28 1.18
N GLY A 355 3.53 -13.67 1.85
CA GLY A 355 4.67 -14.39 2.41
C GLY A 355 4.28 -15.53 3.36
N ALA A 356 3.28 -15.31 4.23
CA ALA A 356 2.78 -16.35 5.13
C ALA A 356 2.11 -17.51 4.40
N ILE A 357 1.32 -17.22 3.35
CA ILE A 357 0.67 -18.23 2.51
C ILE A 357 1.73 -19.09 1.81
N LEU A 358 2.70 -18.46 1.15
CA LEU A 358 3.75 -19.16 0.40
C LEU A 358 4.67 -19.99 1.30
N ALA A 359 5.00 -19.47 2.49
CA ALA A 359 5.87 -20.16 3.43
C ALA A 359 5.12 -21.23 4.26
N GLY A 360 3.81 -21.39 4.08
CA GLY A 360 3.00 -22.35 4.82
C GLY A 360 3.04 -22.11 6.34
N ILE A 361 3.11 -20.85 6.76
CA ILE A 361 3.22 -20.49 8.18
C ILE A 361 1.92 -20.89 8.91
N ASP A 362 2.04 -21.53 10.07
CA ASP A 362 0.90 -21.87 10.90
C ASP A 362 0.44 -20.65 11.73
N TYR A 363 -0.77 -20.71 12.29
CA TYR A 363 -1.27 -19.61 13.10
C TYR A 363 -0.59 -19.56 14.49
N SER A 364 0.21 -20.58 14.83
CA SER A 364 0.82 -20.74 16.14
C SER A 364 1.80 -19.60 16.41
N GLY A 365 1.62 -18.90 17.53
CA GLY A 365 2.53 -17.82 17.95
C GLY A 365 2.33 -16.47 17.25
N LEU A 366 1.48 -16.34 16.23
CA LEU A 366 1.23 -15.05 15.57
C LEU A 366 0.59 -14.01 16.50
N ASP A 367 -0.21 -14.44 17.48
CA ASP A 367 -0.72 -13.57 18.52
C ASP A 367 0.39 -13.01 19.43
N HIS A 368 1.47 -13.78 19.65
CA HIS A 368 2.63 -13.33 20.43
C HIS A 368 3.43 -12.29 19.65
N LEU A 369 3.66 -12.53 18.36
CA LEU A 369 4.32 -11.59 17.46
C LEU A 369 3.52 -10.28 17.33
N MET A 370 2.19 -10.37 17.26
CA MET A 370 1.30 -9.22 17.22
C MET A 370 1.40 -8.38 18.50
N VAL A 371 1.33 -9.00 19.67
CA VAL A 371 1.48 -8.29 20.96
C VAL A 371 2.87 -7.65 21.08
N PHE A 372 3.91 -8.36 20.64
CA PHE A 372 5.27 -7.81 20.57
C PHE A 372 5.34 -6.57 19.65
N ALA A 373 4.72 -6.62 18.47
CA ALA A 373 4.66 -5.48 17.55
C ALA A 373 3.87 -4.28 18.13
N CYS A 374 2.75 -4.55 18.82
CA CYS A 374 1.99 -3.53 19.54
C CYS A 374 2.83 -2.79 20.59
N GLY A 375 3.73 -3.51 21.29
CA GLY A 375 4.66 -2.93 22.25
C GLY A 375 5.56 -1.83 21.67
N GLY A 376 5.90 -1.92 20.38
CA GLY A 376 6.74 -0.93 19.69
C GLY A 376 6.05 0.40 19.35
N LEU A 377 4.71 0.42 19.23
CA LEU A 377 3.96 1.63 18.86
C LEU A 377 4.02 2.71 19.95
N LEU A 378 3.87 2.31 21.22
CA LEU A 378 3.87 3.21 22.37
C LEU A 378 5.16 4.06 22.47
N PRO A 379 6.38 3.49 22.56
CA PRO A 379 7.60 4.29 22.65
C PRO A 379 7.89 5.12 21.40
N GLY A 380 7.46 4.65 20.21
CA GLY A 380 7.61 5.39 18.96
C GLY A 380 6.81 6.69 18.94
N PHE A 381 5.56 6.66 19.35
CA PHE A 381 4.70 7.85 19.34
C PHE A 381 4.77 8.66 20.64
N TRP A 382 5.25 8.09 21.75
CA TRP A 382 5.38 8.78 23.04
C TRP A 382 6.32 9.99 22.99
N LYS A 383 7.47 9.85 22.33
CA LYS A 383 8.42 10.96 22.17
C LYS A 383 7.84 12.08 21.29
N ILE A 384 6.98 11.74 20.32
CA ILE A 384 6.31 12.69 19.41
C ILE A 384 5.26 13.48 20.20
N VAL A 385 4.35 12.80 20.91
CA VAL A 385 3.29 13.45 21.68
C VAL A 385 3.85 14.32 22.80
N ARG A 386 4.90 13.87 23.51
CA ARG A 386 5.56 14.67 24.56
C ARG A 386 6.14 15.98 24.02
N ARG A 387 6.64 15.98 22.78
CA ARG A 387 7.11 17.20 22.13
C ARG A 387 5.93 18.09 21.74
N SER A 388 4.89 17.52 21.14
CA SER A 388 3.69 18.25 20.72
C SER A 388 3.03 18.97 21.91
N LEU A 389 2.87 18.26 23.04
CA LEU A 389 2.31 18.80 24.28
C LEU A 389 3.08 19.99 24.84
N ARG A 390 4.42 20.02 24.65
CA ARG A 390 5.26 21.16 25.04
C ARG A 390 5.14 22.37 24.12
N LEU A 391 4.75 22.16 22.86
CA LEU A 391 4.58 23.23 21.88
C LEU A 391 3.20 23.88 22.01
N ASP A 392 2.13 23.07 22.02
CA ASP A 392 0.76 23.55 22.17
C ASP A 392 -0.09 22.46 22.83
N MET A 393 -0.29 22.59 24.14
CA MET A 393 -1.02 21.59 24.93
C MET A 393 -2.47 21.43 24.47
N ARG A 394 -3.16 22.53 24.12
CA ARG A 394 -4.58 22.50 23.76
C ARG A 394 -4.80 21.80 22.43
N LYS A 395 -4.02 22.15 21.40
CA LYS A 395 -4.09 21.47 20.10
C LYS A 395 -3.62 20.03 20.17
N SER A 396 -2.63 19.75 21.02
CA SER A 396 -2.15 18.39 21.22
C SER A 396 -3.18 17.48 21.85
N ILE A 397 -3.88 17.93 22.89
CA ILE A 397 -4.95 17.16 23.52
C ILE A 397 -6.10 16.96 22.53
N CYS A 398 -6.49 18.01 21.81
CA CYS A 398 -7.52 17.90 20.78
C CYS A 398 -7.15 16.89 19.68
N GLY A 399 -5.92 16.96 19.15
CA GLY A 399 -5.42 16.00 18.16
C GLY A 399 -5.41 14.57 18.68
N LEU A 400 -4.96 14.35 19.92
CA LEU A 400 -4.97 13.02 20.55
C LEU A 400 -6.39 12.45 20.62
N MET A 401 -7.38 13.25 21.05
CA MET A 401 -8.77 12.84 21.14
C MET A 401 -9.38 12.53 19.77
N ILE A 402 -9.08 13.34 18.75
CA ILE A 402 -9.50 13.08 17.36
C ILE A 402 -8.92 11.76 16.87
N GLY A 403 -7.62 11.53 17.08
CA GLY A 403 -6.95 10.30 16.67
C GLY A 403 -7.51 9.06 17.35
N VAL A 404 -7.76 9.13 18.66
CA VAL A 404 -8.38 8.05 19.43
C VAL A 404 -9.80 7.77 18.93
N GLY A 405 -10.62 8.82 18.77
CA GLY A 405 -11.99 8.70 18.29
C GLY A 405 -12.08 8.10 16.89
N PHE A 406 -11.24 8.57 15.96
CA PHE A 406 -11.18 8.05 14.60
C PHE A 406 -10.78 6.57 14.57
N ALA A 407 -9.69 6.21 15.26
CA ALA A 407 -9.22 4.82 15.28
C ALA A 407 -10.24 3.88 15.96
N ALA A 408 -10.81 4.29 17.09
CA ALA A 408 -11.84 3.51 17.77
C ALA A 408 -13.09 3.33 16.90
N LEU A 409 -13.52 4.36 16.17
CA LEU A 409 -14.64 4.27 15.23
C LEU A 409 -14.34 3.26 14.12
N CYS A 410 -13.20 3.38 13.44
CA CYS A 410 -12.81 2.45 12.38
C CYS A 410 -12.76 1.00 12.88
N LEU A 411 -12.11 0.73 14.01
CA LEU A 411 -11.99 -0.61 14.58
C LEU A 411 -13.32 -1.17 15.09
N THR A 412 -14.18 -0.32 15.64
CA THR A 412 -15.54 -0.73 16.06
C THR A 412 -16.41 -1.03 14.85
N CYS A 413 -16.33 -0.23 13.79
CA CYS A 413 -17.01 -0.51 12.52
C CYS A 413 -16.52 -1.83 11.93
N THR A 414 -15.21 -2.08 11.90
CA THR A 414 -14.63 -3.38 11.51
C THR A 414 -15.26 -4.50 12.33
N LYS A 415 -15.30 -4.38 13.66
CA LYS A 415 -15.91 -5.38 14.55
C LYS A 415 -17.41 -5.60 14.27
N LEU A 416 -18.17 -4.54 14.03
CA LEU A 416 -19.61 -4.62 13.74
C LEU A 416 -19.87 -5.33 12.41
N VAL A 417 -19.11 -5.01 11.37
CA VAL A 417 -19.21 -5.70 10.08
C VAL A 417 -18.82 -7.17 10.25
N CYS A 418 -17.77 -7.44 11.02
CA CYS A 418 -17.33 -8.79 11.36
C CYS A 418 -18.41 -9.59 12.12
N LEU A 419 -19.10 -9.01 13.13
CA LEU A 419 -20.16 -9.66 13.92
C LEU A 419 -21.36 -10.13 13.09
N HIS A 420 -21.67 -9.45 11.98
CA HIS A 420 -22.76 -9.81 11.07
C HIS A 420 -22.34 -10.74 9.93
N THR A 421 -21.10 -11.22 9.94
CA THR A 421 -20.59 -12.17 8.96
C THR A 421 -20.27 -13.51 9.64
N PRO A 422 -20.75 -14.65 9.13
CA PRO A 422 -20.63 -15.98 9.77
C PRO A 422 -19.18 -16.50 9.91
N TYR A 423 -18.18 -15.70 9.55
CA TYR A 423 -16.78 -16.08 9.45
C TYR A 423 -15.91 -15.66 10.65
N CYS A 424 -16.53 -15.12 11.68
CA CYS A 424 -15.87 -14.66 12.90
C CYS A 424 -15.44 -15.80 13.84
N ASN A 425 -14.76 -16.83 13.33
CA ASN A 425 -14.00 -17.81 14.11
C ASN A 425 -12.56 -17.99 13.58
N SER A 426 -12.13 -17.24 12.56
CA SER A 426 -10.78 -17.39 11.97
C SER A 426 -10.05 -16.07 11.70
N ALA A 427 -10.70 -14.91 11.84
CA ALA A 427 -9.99 -13.65 11.96
C ALA A 427 -9.31 -13.56 13.35
N PRO A 428 -8.15 -12.93 13.49
CA PRO A 428 -7.49 -12.69 14.79
C PRO A 428 -8.41 -12.08 15.87
N GLU A 429 -9.44 -11.36 15.44
CA GLU A 429 -10.45 -10.69 16.28
C GLU A 429 -11.64 -11.58 16.65
N ALA A 430 -11.69 -12.80 16.10
CA ALA A 430 -12.91 -13.59 16.03
C ALA A 430 -12.75 -15.07 16.35
N VAL A 431 -11.54 -15.63 16.26
CA VAL A 431 -11.29 -16.98 16.80
C VAL A 431 -11.83 -17.04 18.24
N ARG A 432 -12.77 -17.94 18.54
CA ARG A 432 -13.24 -18.19 19.90
C ARG A 432 -12.14 -18.73 20.80
#